data_AF-A0AAV0BT55-F1
#
_entry.id   AF-A0AAV0BT55-F1
#
_cell.length_a   1.000
_cell.length_b   1.000
_cell.length_c   1.000
_cell.angle_alpha   90.00
_cell.angle_beta   90.00
_cell.angle_gamma   90.00
#
_symmetry.space_group_name_H-M   'P 1'
#
loop_
_entity.id
_entity.type
_entity.pdbx_description
1 polymer ?
#
loop_
_entity_poly.entity_id
_entity_poly.type
_entity_poly.pdbx_seq_one_letter_code
_entity_poly.pdbx_strand_id
1 'polypeptide(L)'
;MMANGNASSSILPCTRERLINQLNQAREKHQNSESILGVLQQSREDLKKRSRVTEDQKSLLNELEFNIQRQSFLVKRDKLMVISKEEELKNISK
;
A
#
# COMPACT_ATOMS: atom_id res chain seq x y z
N MET A 1 38.60 17.94 -29.63
CA MET A 1 37.78 16.81 -30.12
C MET A 1 36.98 16.28 -28.94
N MET A 2 35.66 16.32 -29.04
CA MET A 2 34.75 15.91 -27.96
C MET A 2 34.59 14.38 -27.97
N ALA A 3 34.70 13.74 -26.81
CA ALA A 3 34.21 12.39 -26.60
C ALA A 3 32.93 12.50 -25.76
N ASN A 4 31.78 12.57 -26.45
CA ASN A 4 30.48 12.40 -25.84
C ASN A 4 30.33 10.92 -25.45
N GLY A 5 30.60 10.63 -24.18
CA GLY A 5 30.18 9.37 -23.56
C GLY A 5 28.67 9.37 -23.43
N ASN A 6 27.98 8.87 -24.46
CA ASN A 6 26.59 8.48 -24.36
C ASN A 6 26.50 7.42 -23.26
N ALA A 7 26.08 7.83 -22.06
CA ALA A 7 25.58 6.93 -21.05
C ALA A 7 24.30 6.32 -21.61
N SER A 8 24.44 5.25 -22.38
CA SER A 8 23.36 4.32 -22.66
C SER A 8 22.84 3.87 -21.30
N SER A 9 21.75 4.49 -20.83
CA SER A 9 21.00 3.98 -19.71
C SER A 9 20.56 2.59 -20.14
N SER A 10 21.22 1.58 -19.57
CA SER A 10 20.84 0.20 -19.74
C SER A 10 19.47 0.06 -19.10
N ILE A 11 18.41 0.29 -19.89
CA ILE A 11 17.07 -0.15 -19.59
C ILE A 11 17.16 -1.67 -19.64
N LEU A 12 17.61 -2.26 -18.52
CA LEU A 12 17.58 -3.69 -18.31
C LEU A 12 16.12 -4.12 -18.52
N PRO A 13 15.83 -5.01 -19.48
CA PRO A 13 14.46 -5.46 -19.69
C PRO A 13 13.91 -5.97 -18.37
N CYS A 14 12.72 -5.50 -17.99
CA CYS A 14 12.01 -6.02 -16.83
C CYS A 14 11.70 -7.49 -17.11
N THR A 15 12.57 -8.38 -16.62
CA THR A 15 12.40 -9.82 -16.81
C THR A 15 11.12 -10.26 -16.12
N ARG A 16 10.41 -11.24 -16.69
CA ARG A 16 9.18 -11.81 -16.13
C ARG A 16 9.31 -12.17 -14.64
N GLU A 17 10.44 -12.76 -14.24
CA GLU A 17 10.74 -13.11 -12.84
C GLU A 17 10.78 -11.88 -11.92
N ARG A 18 11.45 -10.80 -12.35
CA ARG A 18 11.49 -9.53 -11.62
C ARG A 18 10.08 -8.96 -11.43
N LEU A 19 9.23 -9.07 -12.45
CA LEU A 19 7.87 -8.56 -12.38
C LEU A 19 6.97 -9.40 -11.46
N ILE A 20 7.14 -10.73 -11.47
CA ILE A 20 6.47 -11.64 -10.52
C ILE A 20 6.89 -11.29 -9.07
N ASN A 21 8.18 -11.05 -8.84
CA ASN A 21 8.66 -10.65 -7.51
C ASN A 21 8.06 -9.31 -7.06
N GLN A 22 8.01 -8.32 -7.96
CA GLN A 22 7.37 -7.03 -7.68
C GLN A 22 5.87 -7.17 -7.41
N LEU A 23 5.17 -8.03 -8.16
CA LEU A 23 3.76 -8.31 -7.93
C LEU A 23 3.52 -8.94 -6.55
N ASN A 24 4.34 -9.92 -6.17
CA ASN A 24 4.26 -10.55 -4.86
C ASN A 24 4.49 -9.54 -3.73
N GLN A 25 5.50 -8.67 -3.86
CA GLN A 25 5.75 -7.59 -2.90
C GLN A 25 4.58 -6.60 -2.82
N ALA A 26 3.97 -6.24 -3.95
CA ALA A 26 2.81 -5.36 -3.98
C ALA A 26 1.59 -6.01 -3.29
N ARG A 27 1.36 -7.31 -3.49
CA ARG A 27 0.29 -8.08 -2.85
C ARG A 27 0.49 -8.17 -1.34
N GLU A 28 1.69 -8.52 -0.90
CA GLU A 28 2.03 -8.56 0.53
C GLU A 28 1.81 -7.20 1.19
N LYS A 29 2.28 -6.13 0.55
CA LYS A 29 2.06 -4.76 1.05
C LYS A 29 0.59 -4.40 1.13
N HIS A 30 -0.21 -4.76 0.12
CA HIS A 30 -1.66 -4.52 0.13
C HIS A 30 -2.34 -5.27 1.29
N GLN A 31 -2.03 -6.56 1.47
CA GLN A 31 -2.56 -7.38 2.56
C GLN A 31 -2.17 -6.84 3.94
N ASN A 32 -0.94 -6.38 4.10
CA ASN A 32 -0.48 -5.73 5.33
C ASN A 32 -1.26 -4.43 5.59
N SER A 33 -1.47 -3.62 4.54
CA SER A 33 -2.25 -2.39 4.63
C SER A 33 -3.70 -2.64 5.03
N GLU A 34 -4.33 -3.70 4.51
CA GLU A 34 -5.69 -4.12 4.90
C GLU A 34 -5.74 -4.62 6.35
N SER A 35 -4.74 -5.39 6.76
CA SER A 35 -4.63 -5.91 8.14
C SER A 35 -4.52 -4.77 9.15
N ILE A 36 -3.69 -3.77 8.87
CA ILE A 36 -3.57 -2.56 9.71
C ILE A 36 -4.90 -1.80 9.76
N LEU A 37 -5.59 -1.65 8.63
CA LEU A 37 -6.90 -0.99 8.59
C LEU A 37 -7.91 -1.73 9.48
N GLY A 38 -7.94 -3.07 9.43
CA GLY A 38 -8.79 -3.90 10.27
C GLY A 38 -8.51 -3.71 11.76
N VAL A 39 -7.23 -3.70 12.16
CA VAL A 39 -6.83 -3.46 13.56
C VAL A 39 -7.28 -2.07 14.05
N LEU A 40 -7.12 -1.04 13.21
CA LEU A 40 -7.55 0.32 13.56
C LEU A 40 -9.08 0.43 13.72
N GLN A 41 -9.83 -0.17 12.80
CA GLN A 41 -11.29 -0.23 12.86
C GLN A 41 -11.75 -0.98 14.11
N GLN A 42 -11.16 -2.14 14.41
CA GLN A 42 -11.47 -2.91 15.60
C GLN A 42 -11.18 -2.12 16.88
N SER A 43 -10.03 -1.45 16.95
CA SER A 43 -9.64 -0.60 18.08
C SER A 43 -10.64 0.54 18.31
N ARG A 44 -11.15 1.15 17.23
CA ARG A 44 -12.19 2.19 17.31
C ARG A 44 -13.49 1.62 17.88
N GLU A 45 -13.94 0.47 17.41
CA GLU A 45 -15.18 -0.15 17.90
C GLU A 45 -15.07 -0.56 19.37
N ASP A 46 -13.93 -1.12 19.79
CA ASP A 46 -13.72 -1.49 21.19
C ASP A 46 -13.61 -0.29 22.12
N LEU A 47 -13.11 0.84 21.62
CA LEU A 47 -13.13 2.11 22.34
C LEU A 47 -14.55 2.67 22.47
N LYS A 48 -15.38 2.57 21.42
CA LYS A 48 -16.80 3.01 21.43
C LYS A 48 -17.69 2.22 22.37
N LYS A 49 -17.39 0.93 22.60
CA LYS A 49 -18.15 0.06 23.52
C LYS A 49 -17.96 0.42 25.01
N ARG A 50 -17.03 1.32 25.35
CA ARG A 50 -16.80 1.71 26.75
C ARG A 50 -17.97 2.56 27.26
N SER A 51 -18.51 2.18 28.41
CA SER A 51 -19.75 2.74 29.00
C SER A 51 -19.67 4.21 29.41
N ARG A 52 -18.47 4.81 29.46
CA ARG A 52 -18.28 6.24 29.71
C ARG A 52 -17.09 6.75 28.91
N VAL A 53 -17.36 7.52 27.85
CA VAL A 53 -16.34 8.16 27.03
C VAL A 53 -15.76 9.35 27.78
N THR A 54 -14.51 9.26 28.21
CA THR A 54 -13.75 10.39 28.78
C THR A 54 -13.31 11.35 27.67
N GLU A 55 -12.91 12.58 28.00
CA GLU A 55 -12.35 13.51 27.02
C GLU A 55 -11.10 12.93 26.32
N ASP A 56 -10.22 12.24 27.06
CA ASP A 56 -9.06 11.54 26.49
C ASP A 56 -9.48 10.47 25.46
N GLN A 57 -10.59 9.75 25.74
CA GLN A 57 -11.11 8.76 24.82
C GLN A 57 -11.73 9.40 23.57
N LYS A 58 -12.29 10.61 23.65
CA LYS A 58 -12.73 11.36 22.47
C LYS A 58 -11.54 11.75 21.60
N SER A 59 -10.46 12.25 22.21
CA SER A 59 -9.22 12.57 21.48
C SER A 59 -8.69 11.33 20.76
N LEU A 60 -8.61 10.20 21.46
CA LEU A 60 -8.15 8.94 20.89
C LEU A 60 -9.08 8.44 19.76
N LEU A 61 -10.39 8.62 19.88
CA LEU A 61 -11.34 8.29 18.80
C LEU A 61 -11.08 9.14 17.55
N ASN A 62 -10.84 10.44 17.71
CA ASN A 62 -10.53 11.32 16.59
C ASN A 62 -9.21 10.93 15.90
N GLU A 63 -8.19 10.59 16.67
CA GLU A 63 -6.91 10.10 16.14
C GLU A 63 -7.08 8.77 15.39
N LEU A 64 -7.86 7.83 15.95
CA LEU A 64 -8.19 6.57 15.28
C LEU A 64 -8.95 6.81 13.97
N GLU A 65 -9.91 7.72 13.95
CA GLU A 65 -10.66 8.06 12.74
C GLU A 65 -9.76 8.67 11.66
N PHE A 66 -8.88 9.60 12.03
CA PHE A 66 -7.88 10.14 11.11
C PHE A 66 -6.95 9.05 10.56
N ASN A 67 -6.46 8.16 11.43
CA ASN A 67 -5.59 7.06 11.02
C ASN A 67 -6.30 6.05 10.12
N ILE A 68 -7.58 5.73 10.39
CA ILE A 68 -8.42 4.89 9.53
C ILE A 68 -8.57 5.52 8.14
N GLN A 69 -8.87 6.83 8.08
CA GLN A 69 -8.99 7.53 6.81
C GLN A 69 -7.68 7.46 6.02
N ARG A 70 -6.56 7.82 6.66
CA ARG A 70 -5.22 7.73 6.04
C ARG A 70 -4.91 6.31 5.56
N GLN A 71 -5.13 5.31 6.39
CA GLN A 71 -4.86 3.91 6.06
C GLN A 71 -5.75 3.42 4.91
N SER A 72 -7.00 3.87 4.83
CA SER A 72 -7.90 3.54 3.71
C SER A 72 -7.36 4.03 2.36
N PHE A 73 -6.70 5.20 2.32
CA PHE A 73 -6.02 5.69 1.12
C PHE A 73 -4.82 4.83 0.75
N LEU A 74 -4.05 4.36 1.74
CA LEU A 74 -2.91 3.46 1.51
C LEU A 74 -3.37 2.11 0.94
N VAL A 75 -4.45 1.53 1.47
CA VAL A 75 -5.06 0.31 0.94
C VAL A 75 -5.46 0.49 -0.53
N LYS A 76 -6.15 1.59 -0.87
CA LYS A 76 -6.54 1.88 -2.26
C LYS A 76 -5.33 2.03 -3.18
N ARG A 77 -4.30 2.76 -2.74
CA ARG A 77 -3.06 2.93 -3.50
C ARG A 77 -2.38 1.59 -3.73
N ASP A 78 -2.21 0.77 -2.69
CA ASP A 78 -1.52 -0.50 -2.79
C ASP A 78 -2.29 -1.48 -3.68
N LYS A 79 -3.63 -1.45 -3.66
CA LYS A 79 -4.48 -2.19 -4.61
C LYS A 79 -4.23 -1.78 -6.07
N LEU A 80 -4.15 -0.48 -6.35
CA LEU A 80 -3.85 0.01 -7.70
C LEU A 80 -2.46 -0.42 -8.18
N MET A 81 -1.48 -0.47 -7.27
CA MET A 81 -0.14 -0.99 -7.58
C MET A 81 -0.17 -2.48 -7.94
N VAL A 82 -0.95 -3.29 -7.23
CA VAL A 82 -1.15 -4.71 -7.57
C VAL A 82 -1.75 -4.84 -8.97
N ILE A 83 -2.84 -4.13 -9.26
CA ILE A 83 -3.52 -4.17 -10.56
C ILE A 83 -2.55 -3.79 -11.69
N SER A 84 -1.80 -2.69 -11.53
CA SER A 84 -0.82 -2.25 -12.54
C SER A 84 0.25 -3.31 -12.82
N LYS A 85 0.72 -4.02 -11.79
CA LYS A 85 1.72 -5.09 -11.94
C LYS A 85 1.14 -6.36 -12.57
N GLU A 86 -0.13 -6.67 -12.31
CA GLU A 86 -0.84 -7.76 -13.00
C GLU A 86 -1.03 -7.45 -14.49
N GLU A 87 -1.37 -6.22 -14.83
CA GLU A 87 -1.51 -5.76 -16.22
C GLU A 87 -0.17 -5.82 -16.97
N GLU A 88 0.91 -5.34 -16.34
CA GLU A 88 2.26 -5.42 -16.90
C GLU A 88 2.65 -6.89 -17.16
N LEU A 89 2.37 -7.79 -16.21
CA LEU A 89 2.71 -9.21 -16.31
C LEU A 89 1.92 -9.91 -17.42
N LYS A 90 0.66 -9.55 -17.58
CA LYS A 90 -0.20 -10.05 -18.65
C LYS A 90 0.30 -9.60 -20.02
N ASN A 91 0.80 -8.36 -20.14
CA ASN A 91 1.28 -7.83 -21.42
C ASN A 91 2.58 -8.47 -21.90
N ILE A 92 3.49 -8.82 -20.98
CA ILE A 92 4.74 -9.52 -21.35
C ILE A 92 4.57 -11.03 -21.56
N SER A 93 3.41 -11.59 -21.19
CA SER A 93 3.09 -13.01 -21.37
C SER A 93 2.26 -13.30 -22.63
N LYS A 94 1.95 -12.26 -23.41
CA LYS A 94 1.32 -12.35 -24.74
C LYS A 94 2.39 -12.32 -25.82
#